data_AF-A0A6G1JJI6-F1
#
_entry.id   AF-A0A6G1JJI6-F1
#
_cell.length_a   1.000
_cell.length_b   1.000
_cell.length_c   1.000
_cell.angle_alpha   90.00
_cell.angle_beta   90.00
_cell.angle_gamma   90.00
#
_symmetry.space_group_name_H-M   'P 1'
#
loop_
_entity.id
_entity.type
_entity.pdbx_description
1 polymer ?
#
loop_
_entity_poly.entity_id
_entity_poly.type
_entity_poly.pdbx_seq_one_letter_code
_entity_poly.pdbx_strand_id
1 'polypeptide(L)'
;MSNSSYPCASPPHRVAWTSLVDRSIAAWDEIAADDQTPRRDLPRSMLQGCHSLDDFHAQNDYVLLPALPGFVMRSDCFFVSHFWRTQEHPDPDGEYLCLHQAEFEPQTWSYIWVDWTCMPQNPRSSPKEGYFHRCLRTVSAIIRNCGFVYFHPPFEPRLWILYEITEYVLTCSGGIGLITDIEPFLTHMDEMLKTGVQATLAKHAYRCSFDLDRQYPTSRLELLVLLRRFFDIDSIRKIMDHVTWFRVSGTQYYPGVELNRYEGTLVVNGAMLRFTTFPQWGDGKYSQANCL
;
A
#
# COMPACT_ATOMS: atom_id res chain seq x y z
N MET A 1 -9.03 41.53 -21.01
CA MET A 1 -8.34 40.57 -20.11
C MET A 1 -8.76 39.19 -20.57
N SER A 2 -7.88 38.49 -21.29
CA SER A 2 -8.13 37.20 -21.94
C SER A 2 -7.75 36.05 -21.01
N ASN A 3 -8.71 35.16 -20.74
CA ASN A 3 -8.47 33.88 -20.09
C ASN A 3 -7.60 32.99 -21.00
N SER A 4 -6.38 32.70 -20.53
CA SER A 4 -5.49 31.72 -21.15
C SER A 4 -5.83 30.34 -20.61
N SER A 5 -6.66 29.59 -21.31
CA SER A 5 -6.77 28.14 -21.13
C SER A 5 -5.53 27.49 -21.74
N TYR A 6 -4.63 26.97 -20.91
CA TYR A 6 -3.55 26.12 -21.41
C TYR A 6 -4.15 24.81 -21.92
N PRO A 7 -3.92 24.43 -23.19
CA PRO A 7 -4.36 23.15 -23.69
C PRO A 7 -3.54 22.06 -23.00
N CYS A 8 -4.22 21.18 -22.27
CA CYS A 8 -3.63 19.95 -21.76
C CYS A 8 -3.07 19.17 -22.97
N ALA A 9 -1.75 18.95 -22.97
CA ALA A 9 -1.09 18.09 -23.95
C ALA A 9 -1.74 16.69 -23.94
N SER A 10 -1.46 15.90 -24.99
CA SER A 10 -1.96 14.53 -25.23
C SER A 10 -2.38 13.78 -23.96
N PRO A 11 -3.53 13.08 -23.98
CA PRO A 11 -4.26 12.75 -22.76
C PRO A 11 -3.33 12.12 -21.72
N PRO A 12 -3.21 12.73 -20.52
CA PRO A 12 -2.09 12.54 -19.58
C PRO A 12 -1.84 11.08 -19.16
N HIS A 13 -2.84 10.21 -19.33
CA HIS A 13 -2.72 8.78 -19.08
C HIS A 13 -1.67 8.08 -19.96
N ARG A 14 -1.47 8.46 -21.23
CA ARG A 14 -0.54 7.72 -22.11
C ARG A 14 0.92 8.05 -21.85
N VAL A 15 1.23 9.34 -21.69
CA VAL A 15 2.62 9.79 -21.47
C VAL A 15 3.12 9.37 -20.09
N ALA A 16 2.27 9.51 -19.06
CA ALA A 16 2.60 9.04 -17.72
C ALA A 16 2.76 7.51 -17.67
N TRP A 17 1.94 6.77 -18.42
CA TRP A 17 2.01 5.31 -18.52
C TRP A 17 3.27 4.81 -19.23
N THR A 18 3.57 5.31 -20.43
CA THR A 18 4.79 4.95 -21.16
C THR A 18 6.03 5.24 -20.32
N SER A 19 6.03 6.40 -19.63
CA SER A 19 7.11 6.78 -18.73
C SER A 19 7.25 5.85 -17.50
N LEU A 20 6.12 5.39 -16.93
CA LEU A 20 6.11 4.42 -15.82
C LEU A 20 6.62 3.04 -16.26
N VAL A 21 6.20 2.57 -17.44
CA VAL A 21 6.61 1.29 -18.02
C VAL A 21 8.11 1.32 -18.37
N ASP A 22 8.57 2.35 -19.06
CA ASP A 22 9.98 2.49 -19.45
C ASP A 22 10.90 2.56 -18.22
N ARG A 23 10.50 3.30 -17.19
CA ARG A 23 11.25 3.35 -15.92
C ARG A 23 11.20 2.00 -15.19
N SER A 24 10.08 1.30 -15.19
CA SER A 24 9.98 -0.01 -14.52
C SER A 24 10.87 -1.07 -15.21
N ILE A 25 10.99 -1.00 -16.54
CA ILE A 25 11.93 -1.80 -17.33
C ILE A 25 13.39 -1.41 -17.00
N ALA A 26 13.70 -0.13 -16.90
CA ALA A 26 15.04 0.35 -16.58
C ALA A 26 15.52 -0.09 -15.19
N ALA A 27 14.70 0.06 -14.14
CA ALA A 27 15.05 -0.45 -12.79
C ALA A 27 15.22 -1.96 -12.78
N TRP A 28 14.40 -2.69 -13.56
CA TRP A 28 14.57 -4.12 -13.71
C TRP A 28 15.93 -4.48 -14.35
N ASP A 29 16.33 -3.76 -15.39
CA ASP A 29 17.61 -3.98 -16.06
C ASP A 29 18.81 -3.72 -15.15
N GLU A 30 18.73 -2.74 -14.26
CA GLU A 30 19.73 -2.48 -13.22
C GLU A 30 19.81 -3.62 -12.19
N ILE A 31 18.67 -4.16 -11.77
CA ILE A 31 18.61 -5.28 -10.81
C ILE A 31 19.06 -6.60 -11.44
N ALA A 32 18.74 -6.82 -12.71
CA ALA A 32 19.19 -7.99 -13.46
C ALA A 32 20.71 -7.99 -13.69
N ALA A 33 21.37 -6.83 -13.61
CA ALA A 33 22.81 -6.68 -13.72
C ALA A 33 23.56 -6.94 -12.39
N ASP A 34 22.87 -6.98 -11.24
CA ASP A 34 23.45 -7.28 -9.94
C ASP A 34 23.40 -8.80 -9.66
N ASP A 35 24.55 -9.46 -9.79
CA ASP A 35 24.70 -10.92 -9.96
C ASP A 35 24.42 -11.76 -8.68
N GLN A 36 23.88 -11.14 -7.62
CA GLN A 36 23.72 -11.78 -6.29
C GLN A 36 22.28 -12.22 -5.94
N THR A 37 21.27 -11.84 -6.73
CA THR A 37 19.88 -12.28 -6.49
C THR A 37 19.47 -13.48 -7.37
N PRO A 38 18.84 -14.54 -6.82
CA PRO A 38 18.40 -15.68 -7.62
C PRO A 38 17.39 -15.25 -8.68
N ARG A 39 17.80 -15.37 -9.94
CA ARG A 39 17.02 -15.01 -11.13
C ARG A 39 15.68 -15.75 -11.16
N ARG A 40 14.58 -15.01 -11.29
CA ARG A 40 13.37 -15.50 -11.96
C ARG A 40 13.23 -14.70 -13.24
N ASP A 41 13.48 -15.37 -14.36
CA ASP A 41 13.33 -14.80 -15.69
C ASP A 41 11.88 -14.37 -15.90
N LEU A 42 11.64 -13.06 -15.81
CA LEU A 42 10.46 -12.42 -16.36
C LEU A 42 10.85 -11.85 -17.74
N PRO A 43 10.12 -12.12 -18.83
CA PRO A 43 10.62 -11.79 -20.16
C PRO A 43 10.49 -10.28 -20.39
N ARG A 44 11.61 -9.56 -20.36
CA ARG A 44 11.78 -8.13 -20.73
C ARG A 44 11.06 -7.75 -22.04
N SER A 45 10.97 -8.68 -22.99
CA SER A 45 10.27 -8.54 -24.27
C SER A 45 8.76 -8.33 -24.15
N MET A 46 8.17 -8.73 -23.03
CA MET A 46 6.73 -8.65 -22.74
C MET A 46 6.30 -7.20 -22.49
N LEU A 47 7.06 -6.49 -21.66
CA LEU A 47 6.78 -5.09 -21.29
C LEU A 47 7.02 -4.11 -22.45
N GLN A 48 8.00 -4.38 -23.30
CA GLN A 48 8.32 -3.57 -24.49
C GLN A 48 7.20 -3.60 -25.55
N GLY A 49 6.31 -4.59 -25.50
CA GLY A 49 5.14 -4.70 -26.39
C GLY A 49 3.87 -4.03 -25.87
N CYS A 50 3.89 -3.41 -24.69
CA CYS A 50 2.72 -2.80 -24.08
C CYS A 50 2.68 -1.29 -24.35
N HIS A 51 1.69 -0.82 -25.12
CA HIS A 51 1.56 0.60 -25.48
C HIS A 51 0.39 1.30 -24.76
N SER A 52 -0.33 0.56 -23.92
CA SER A 52 -1.45 1.00 -23.09
C SER A 52 -1.64 0.09 -21.88
N LEU A 53 -2.46 0.51 -20.91
CA LEU A 53 -2.86 -0.32 -19.77
C LEU A 53 -3.62 -1.58 -20.24
N ASP A 54 -4.36 -1.49 -21.35
CA ASP A 54 -5.07 -2.62 -21.94
C ASP A 54 -4.13 -3.62 -22.62
N ASP A 55 -3.06 -3.16 -23.30
CA ASP A 55 -2.03 -4.04 -23.86
C ASP A 55 -1.28 -4.77 -22.73
N PHE A 56 -0.98 -4.07 -21.64
CA PHE A 56 -0.40 -4.63 -20.43
C PHE A 56 -1.32 -5.65 -19.76
N HIS A 57 -2.64 -5.41 -19.75
CA HIS A 57 -3.64 -6.33 -19.23
C HIS A 57 -3.89 -7.57 -20.10
N ALA A 58 -3.60 -7.50 -21.41
CA ALA A 58 -3.76 -8.61 -22.35
C ALA A 58 -2.61 -9.63 -22.27
N GLN A 59 -1.46 -9.22 -21.73
CA GLN A 59 -0.35 -10.11 -21.46
C GLN A 59 -0.61 -10.77 -20.09
N ASN A 60 -0.86 -12.09 -20.09
CA ASN A 60 -1.27 -12.87 -18.91
C ASN A 60 -0.23 -12.92 -17.76
N ASP A 61 0.86 -12.18 -17.90
CA ASP A 61 1.99 -12.11 -17.00
C ASP A 61 2.21 -10.63 -16.65
N TYR A 62 2.03 -10.27 -15.38
CA TYR A 62 2.11 -8.89 -14.91
C TYR A 62 3.48 -8.63 -14.24
N VAL A 63 4.16 -7.53 -14.58
CA VAL A 63 5.31 -7.00 -13.83
C VAL A 63 4.93 -5.61 -13.32
N LEU A 64 4.34 -5.46 -12.14
CA LEU A 64 4.93 -5.44 -10.78
C LEU A 64 6.11 -4.47 -10.68
N LEU A 65 6.00 -3.43 -9.84
CA LEU A 65 7.13 -3.17 -8.94
C LEU A 65 7.37 -4.50 -8.21
N PRO A 66 8.57 -5.11 -8.26
CA PRO A 66 8.90 -6.20 -7.36
C PRO A 66 8.57 -5.78 -5.94
N ALA A 67 7.45 -6.25 -5.42
CA ALA A 67 7.24 -6.32 -4.00
C ALA A 67 8.18 -7.43 -3.50
N LEU A 68 9.46 -7.11 -3.44
CA LEU A 68 10.54 -7.92 -2.91
C LEU A 68 11.28 -7.07 -1.88
N PRO A 69 11.83 -7.70 -0.82
CA PRO A 69 12.68 -6.99 0.13
C PRO A 69 13.81 -6.24 -0.60
N GLY A 70 13.98 -4.95 -0.31
CA GLY A 70 15.06 -4.12 -0.87
C GLY A 70 14.78 -3.46 -2.23
N PHE A 71 13.61 -3.66 -2.84
CA PHE A 71 13.33 -3.15 -4.19
C PHE A 71 12.96 -1.65 -4.27
N VAL A 72 12.40 -1.08 -3.21
CA VAL A 72 12.02 0.35 -3.17
C VAL A 72 12.76 1.05 -2.04
N MET A 73 13.47 2.12 -2.38
CA MET A 73 14.02 3.07 -1.42
C MET A 73 13.19 4.36 -1.43
N ARG A 74 13.15 5.05 -0.29
CA ARG A 74 12.37 6.29 -0.13
C ARG A 74 12.82 7.42 -1.06
N SER A 75 14.08 7.40 -1.50
CA SER A 75 14.62 8.36 -2.47
C SER A 75 14.04 8.17 -3.87
N ASP A 76 13.59 6.95 -4.18
CA ASP A 76 13.33 6.56 -5.57
C ASP A 76 11.85 6.33 -5.83
N CYS A 77 11.06 6.04 -4.80
CA CYS A 77 9.64 5.71 -4.93
C CYS A 77 8.78 6.43 -3.88
N PHE A 78 7.64 6.99 -4.30
CA PHE A 78 6.61 7.54 -3.43
C PHE A 78 5.33 6.71 -3.47
N PHE A 79 4.82 6.33 -2.30
CA PHE A 79 3.47 5.83 -2.12
C PHE A 79 2.51 7.01 -2.00
N VAL A 80 1.44 7.00 -2.78
CA VAL A 80 0.39 8.02 -2.76
C VAL A 80 -0.86 7.47 -2.08
N SER A 81 -1.11 7.93 -0.85
CA SER A 81 -2.38 7.73 -0.16
C SER A 81 -3.41 8.72 -0.70
N HIS A 82 -4.55 8.22 -1.16
CA HIS A 82 -5.58 9.06 -1.77
C HIS A 82 -6.99 8.56 -1.49
N PHE A 83 -7.94 9.50 -1.53
CA PHE A 83 -9.34 9.17 -1.33
C PHE A 83 -10.00 8.69 -2.61
N TRP A 84 -10.77 7.61 -2.50
CA TRP A 84 -11.68 7.19 -3.55
C TRP A 84 -12.95 8.06 -3.50
N ARG A 85 -13.14 8.94 -4.49
CA ARG A 85 -14.34 9.78 -4.62
C ARG A 85 -15.57 8.98 -5.06
N THR A 86 -15.39 8.01 -5.96
CA THR A 86 -16.45 7.05 -6.35
C THR A 86 -15.95 5.62 -6.20
N GLN A 87 -16.83 4.63 -6.38
CA GLN A 87 -16.46 3.22 -6.30
C GLN A 87 -15.70 2.74 -7.55
N GLU A 88 -15.92 3.41 -8.68
CA GLU A 88 -15.37 3.06 -9.99
C GLU A 88 -14.08 3.82 -10.30
N HIS A 89 -13.94 5.05 -9.80
CA HIS A 89 -12.83 5.92 -10.12
C HIS A 89 -12.47 6.80 -8.90
N PRO A 90 -11.21 6.77 -8.41
CA PRO A 90 -10.84 7.53 -7.22
C PRO A 90 -10.80 9.03 -7.46
N ASP A 91 -10.41 9.46 -8.67
CA ASP A 91 -10.28 10.87 -9.04
C ASP A 91 -10.88 11.14 -10.45
N PRO A 92 -12.21 11.06 -10.62
CA PRO A 92 -12.86 11.07 -11.94
C PRO A 92 -12.57 12.33 -12.76
N ASP A 93 -12.30 13.45 -12.09
CA ASP A 93 -12.02 14.74 -12.71
C ASP A 93 -10.51 15.02 -12.85
N GLY A 94 -9.65 14.14 -12.32
CA GLY A 94 -8.19 14.29 -12.36
C GLY A 94 -7.63 15.41 -11.49
N GLU A 95 -8.41 15.94 -10.54
CA GLU A 95 -8.06 17.10 -9.73
C GLU A 95 -6.88 16.81 -8.80
N TYR A 96 -6.91 15.67 -8.11
CA TYR A 96 -5.81 15.26 -7.23
C TYR A 96 -4.59 14.83 -8.00
N LEU A 97 -4.76 14.19 -9.16
CA LEU A 97 -3.64 13.88 -10.05
C LEU A 97 -2.91 15.15 -10.47
N CYS A 98 -3.63 16.23 -10.82
CA CYS A 98 -3.01 17.51 -11.16
C CYS A 98 -2.27 18.13 -9.96
N LEU A 99 -2.84 18.05 -8.76
CA LEU A 99 -2.17 18.53 -7.53
C LEU A 99 -0.88 17.74 -7.24
N HIS A 100 -0.93 16.41 -7.34
CA HIS A 100 0.26 15.56 -7.24
C HIS A 100 1.29 15.96 -8.28
N GLN A 101 0.92 16.09 -9.55
CA GLN A 101 1.85 16.48 -10.62
C GLN A 101 2.53 17.82 -10.33
N ALA A 102 1.79 18.83 -9.87
CA ALA A 102 2.35 20.13 -9.54
C ALA A 102 3.31 20.08 -8.33
N GLU A 103 2.95 19.34 -7.27
CA GLU A 103 3.79 19.18 -6.08
C GLU A 103 5.07 18.37 -6.37
N PHE A 104 4.99 17.42 -7.30
CA PHE A 104 6.07 16.51 -7.63
C PHE A 104 6.94 16.95 -8.81
N GLU A 105 6.51 17.92 -9.62
CA GLU A 105 7.30 18.50 -10.71
C GLU A 105 8.72 18.92 -10.29
N PRO A 106 8.95 19.56 -9.12
CA PRO A 106 10.30 19.95 -8.70
C PRO A 106 11.12 18.81 -8.09
N GLN A 107 10.55 17.63 -7.85
CA GLN A 107 11.23 16.54 -7.16
C GLN A 107 11.92 15.58 -8.14
N THR A 108 13.10 15.08 -7.76
CA THR A 108 13.83 14.06 -8.53
C THR A 108 13.45 12.67 -8.02
N TRP A 109 12.45 12.03 -8.62
CA TRP A 109 11.98 10.69 -8.26
C TRP A 109 11.92 9.77 -9.47
N SER A 110 12.04 8.47 -9.20
CA SER A 110 12.02 7.43 -10.24
C SER A 110 10.63 6.79 -10.38
N TYR A 111 9.85 6.68 -9.29
CA TYR A 111 8.56 5.99 -9.27
C TYR A 111 7.52 6.67 -8.37
N ILE A 112 6.26 6.64 -8.81
CA ILE A 112 5.08 6.93 -8.00
C ILE A 112 4.21 5.68 -8.00
N TRP A 113 3.83 5.23 -6.80
CA TRP A 113 2.93 4.11 -6.58
C TRP A 113 1.58 4.62 -6.09
N VAL A 114 0.56 4.40 -6.90
CA VAL A 114 -0.85 4.72 -6.62
C VAL A 114 -1.62 3.41 -6.76
N ASP A 115 -2.33 2.98 -5.71
CA ASP A 115 -2.98 1.66 -5.70
C ASP A 115 -3.88 1.43 -6.92
N TRP A 116 -4.66 2.44 -7.32
CA TRP A 116 -5.60 2.38 -8.42
C TRP A 116 -4.93 2.06 -9.77
N THR A 117 -3.80 2.71 -10.08
CA THR A 117 -3.07 2.47 -11.33
C THR A 117 -2.10 1.30 -11.24
N CYS A 118 -1.66 0.92 -10.04
CA CYS A 118 -0.65 -0.11 -9.82
C CYS A 118 -1.22 -1.49 -9.46
N MET A 119 -2.54 -1.58 -9.24
CA MET A 119 -3.27 -2.82 -8.96
C MET A 119 -4.40 -3.04 -9.97
N PRO A 120 -4.72 -4.30 -10.33
CA PRO A 120 -5.86 -4.60 -11.18
C PRO A 120 -7.17 -4.14 -10.54
N GLN A 121 -7.97 -3.41 -11.31
CA GLN A 121 -9.31 -2.98 -10.93
C GLN A 121 -10.37 -3.98 -11.41
N ASN A 122 -11.57 -3.91 -10.82
CA ASN A 122 -12.68 -4.77 -11.24
C ASN A 122 -13.22 -4.38 -12.62
N PRO A 123 -13.70 -5.36 -13.42
CA PRO A 123 -13.69 -6.81 -13.17
C PRO A 123 -12.30 -7.44 -13.40
N ARG A 124 -11.93 -8.42 -12.55
CA ARG A 124 -10.63 -9.12 -12.61
C ARG A 124 -10.77 -10.54 -13.16
N SER A 125 -9.84 -10.93 -14.04
CA SER A 125 -9.64 -12.34 -14.39
C SER A 125 -8.95 -13.09 -13.24
N SER A 126 -8.93 -14.42 -13.26
CA SER A 126 -8.26 -15.21 -12.21
C SER A 126 -6.77 -14.85 -11.99
N PRO A 127 -5.95 -14.64 -13.05
CA PRO A 127 -4.59 -14.12 -12.88
C PRO A 127 -4.53 -12.73 -12.23
N LYS A 128 -5.44 -11.81 -12.64
CA LYS A 128 -5.56 -10.46 -12.06
C LYS A 128 -5.92 -10.52 -10.58
N GLU A 129 -6.78 -11.44 -10.19
CA GLU A 129 -7.15 -11.65 -8.78
C GLU A 129 -5.95 -12.13 -7.96
N GLY A 130 -5.20 -13.11 -8.48
CA GLY A 130 -3.98 -13.59 -7.85
C GLY A 130 -2.92 -12.51 -7.67
N TYR A 131 -2.80 -11.62 -8.66
CA TYR A 131 -1.95 -10.43 -8.59
C TYR A 131 -2.43 -9.43 -7.55
N PHE A 132 -3.71 -9.07 -7.61
CA PHE A 132 -4.32 -8.12 -6.67
C PHE A 132 -4.09 -8.55 -5.23
N HIS A 133 -4.31 -9.84 -4.91
CA HIS A 133 -4.00 -10.41 -3.60
C HIS A 133 -2.52 -10.34 -3.24
N ARG A 134 -1.61 -10.50 -4.20
CA ARG A 134 -0.18 -10.34 -3.96
C ARG A 134 0.15 -8.90 -3.58
N CYS A 135 -0.31 -7.93 -4.35
CA CYS A 135 -0.11 -6.50 -4.06
C CYS A 135 -0.72 -6.10 -2.71
N LEU A 136 -1.94 -6.56 -2.44
CA LEU A 136 -2.63 -6.24 -1.19
C LEU A 136 -1.86 -6.77 0.02
N ARG A 137 -1.28 -7.97 -0.08
CA ARG A 137 -0.42 -8.54 0.96
C ARG A 137 0.87 -7.76 1.18
N THR A 138 1.39 -7.11 0.13
CA THR A 138 2.68 -6.41 0.15
C THR A 138 2.54 -4.91 0.35
N VAL A 139 1.32 -4.36 0.33
CA VAL A 139 1.07 -2.91 0.46
C VAL A 139 1.76 -2.32 1.70
N SER A 140 1.77 -3.05 2.82
CA SER A 140 2.47 -2.63 4.03
C SER A 140 3.95 -2.36 3.74
N ALA A 141 4.65 -3.30 3.07
CA ALA A 141 6.05 -3.10 2.75
C ALA A 141 6.29 -1.96 1.75
N ILE A 142 5.36 -1.71 0.82
CA ILE A 142 5.46 -0.57 -0.09
C ILE A 142 5.39 0.74 0.71
N ILE A 143 4.36 0.89 1.55
CA ILE A 143 4.19 2.06 2.42
C ILE A 143 5.43 2.32 3.27
N ARG A 144 6.00 1.29 3.90
CA ARG A 144 7.16 1.41 4.81
C ARG A 144 8.47 1.83 4.13
N ASN A 145 8.62 1.50 2.85
CA ASN A 145 9.89 1.59 2.13
C ASN A 145 9.91 2.72 1.09
N CYS A 146 8.74 3.23 0.70
CA CYS A 146 8.61 4.41 -0.15
C CYS A 146 8.59 5.70 0.69
N GLY A 147 8.85 6.84 0.04
CA GLY A 147 8.34 8.12 0.52
C GLY A 147 6.81 8.09 0.58
N PHE A 148 6.19 8.95 1.37
CA PHE A 148 4.74 8.94 1.56
C PHE A 148 4.17 10.31 1.26
N VAL A 149 3.23 10.35 0.34
CA VAL A 149 2.51 11.58 -0.04
C VAL A 149 1.02 11.33 0.03
N TYR A 150 0.29 12.40 0.34
CA TYR A 150 -1.14 12.39 0.44
C TYR A 150 -1.69 13.74 -0.03
N PHE A 151 -2.85 13.72 -0.67
CA PHE A 151 -3.75 14.87 -0.79
C PHE A 151 -5.14 14.39 -0.41
N HIS A 152 -5.63 14.87 0.73
CA HIS A 152 -6.91 14.44 1.27
C HIS A 152 -7.94 15.58 1.14
N PRO A 153 -9.20 15.26 0.80
CA PRO A 153 -10.30 16.17 1.08
C PRO A 153 -10.42 16.44 2.58
N PRO A 154 -11.37 17.30 3.01
CA PRO A 154 -11.79 17.36 4.40
C PRO A 154 -12.01 15.95 5.00
N PHE A 155 -11.63 15.79 6.26
CA PHE A 155 -11.57 14.49 6.92
C PHE A 155 -12.86 13.66 6.75
N GLU A 156 -12.69 12.41 6.29
CA GLU A 156 -13.66 11.34 6.48
C GLU A 156 -12.98 10.13 7.13
N PRO A 157 -13.70 9.36 7.97
CA PRO A 157 -13.13 8.25 8.70
C PRO A 157 -13.00 7.01 7.79
N ARG A 158 -12.07 7.05 6.83
CA ARG A 158 -11.73 5.94 5.93
C ARG A 158 -10.66 5.05 6.56
N LEU A 159 -10.98 3.77 6.76
CA LEU A 159 -10.12 2.85 7.49
C LEU A 159 -8.80 2.55 6.76
N TRP A 160 -8.83 2.45 5.42
CA TRP A 160 -7.61 2.28 4.63
C TRP A 160 -6.64 3.45 4.79
N ILE A 161 -7.14 4.69 4.74
CA ILE A 161 -6.32 5.90 4.94
C ILE A 161 -5.71 5.93 6.35
N LEU A 162 -6.49 5.64 7.39
CA LEU A 162 -5.96 5.53 8.75
C LEU A 162 -4.86 4.48 8.85
N TYR A 163 -5.08 3.31 8.22
CA TYR A 163 -4.10 2.24 8.20
C TYR A 163 -2.82 2.64 7.46
N GLU A 164 -2.91 3.27 6.29
CA GLU A 164 -1.75 3.73 5.51
C GLU A 164 -0.90 4.73 6.28
N ILE A 165 -1.53 5.76 6.87
CA ILE A 165 -0.86 6.75 7.69
C ILE A 165 -0.21 6.09 8.91
N THR A 166 -0.93 5.20 9.60
CA THR A 166 -0.42 4.52 10.79
C THR A 166 0.75 3.59 10.46
N GLU A 167 0.65 2.83 9.37
CA GLU A 167 1.72 1.96 8.87
C GLU A 167 2.97 2.80 8.57
N TYR A 168 2.83 3.92 7.87
CA TYR A 168 3.96 4.82 7.61
C TYR A 168 4.57 5.35 8.92
N VAL A 169 3.77 6.04 9.74
CA VAL A 169 4.24 6.76 10.93
C VAL A 169 4.85 5.82 11.98
N LEU A 170 4.27 4.65 12.22
CA LEU A 170 4.76 3.73 13.25
C LEU A 170 5.97 2.89 12.83
N THR A 171 6.36 2.94 11.56
CA THR A 171 7.45 2.10 11.01
C THR A 171 8.53 2.92 10.31
N CYS A 172 8.42 4.25 10.32
CA CYS A 172 9.34 5.16 9.67
C CYS A 172 9.91 6.17 10.66
N SER A 173 11.23 6.31 10.68
CA SER A 173 11.90 7.46 11.28
C SER A 173 11.74 8.69 10.37
N GLY A 174 11.62 9.87 10.97
CA GLY A 174 11.51 11.17 10.26
C GLY A 174 10.15 11.86 10.37
N GLY A 175 9.11 11.15 10.85
CA GLY A 175 7.76 11.70 10.94
C GLY A 175 7.11 11.89 9.57
N ILE A 176 5.90 12.46 9.57
CA ILE A 176 5.18 12.90 8.37
C ILE A 176 5.12 14.43 8.41
N GLY A 177 5.32 15.09 7.26
CA GLY A 177 5.18 16.54 7.19
C GLY A 177 3.79 16.94 7.67
N LEU A 178 3.70 17.80 8.68
CA LEU A 178 2.42 18.22 9.24
C LEU A 178 1.79 19.27 8.31
N ILE A 179 0.95 18.81 7.39
CA ILE A 179 -0.05 19.64 6.72
C ILE A 179 -1.41 19.34 7.40
N THR A 180 -2.27 20.35 7.52
CA THR A 180 -3.51 20.34 8.33
C THR A 180 -4.41 19.12 8.13
N ASP A 181 -4.40 18.51 6.95
CA ASP A 181 -5.44 17.56 6.53
C ASP A 181 -5.26 16.15 7.10
N ILE A 182 -4.11 15.85 7.72
CA ILE A 182 -3.84 14.55 8.38
C ILE A 182 -3.95 14.59 9.90
N GLU A 183 -4.06 15.77 10.49
CA GLU A 183 -4.09 15.96 11.95
C GLU A 183 -5.16 15.09 12.65
N PRO A 184 -6.39 14.93 12.12
CA PRO A 184 -7.37 14.03 12.72
C PRO A 184 -6.91 12.57 12.74
N PHE A 185 -6.26 12.09 11.67
CA PHE A 185 -5.74 10.72 11.62
C PHE A 185 -4.61 10.50 12.63
N LEU A 186 -3.71 11.47 12.78
CA LEU A 186 -2.63 11.42 13.77
C LEU A 186 -3.18 11.44 15.21
N THR A 187 -4.19 12.27 15.46
CA THR A 187 -4.89 12.32 16.75
C THR A 187 -5.56 10.98 17.06
N HIS A 188 -6.21 10.37 16.05
CA HIS A 188 -6.83 9.06 16.19
C HIS A 188 -5.79 7.95 16.36
N MET A 189 -4.61 8.04 15.74
CA MET A 189 -3.49 7.13 15.99
C MET A 189 -3.01 7.20 17.44
N ASP A 190 -2.84 8.41 17.99
CA ASP A 190 -2.49 8.60 19.40
C ASP A 190 -3.57 8.03 20.33
N GLU A 191 -4.85 8.16 19.96
CA GLU A 191 -5.96 7.53 20.66
C GLU A 191 -5.84 5.99 20.61
N MET A 192 -5.57 5.38 19.45
CA MET A 192 -5.37 3.94 19.32
C MET A 192 -4.24 3.43 20.21
N LEU A 193 -3.14 4.18 20.32
CA LEU A 193 -2.03 3.83 21.21
C LEU A 193 -2.45 3.81 22.69
N LYS A 194 -3.38 4.69 23.11
CA LYS A 194 -3.86 4.82 24.49
C LYS A 194 -5.02 3.88 24.83
N THR A 195 -6.06 3.84 24.00
CA THR A 195 -7.35 3.18 24.32
C THR A 195 -7.59 1.91 23.50
N GLY A 196 -6.81 1.70 22.43
CA GLY A 196 -6.91 0.55 21.53
C GLY A 196 -7.63 0.86 20.22
N VAL A 197 -7.35 0.03 19.21
CA VAL A 197 -7.85 0.22 17.84
C VAL A 197 -9.37 0.13 17.76
N GLN A 198 -9.99 -0.98 18.20
CA GLN A 198 -11.45 -1.15 18.08
C GLN A 198 -12.25 0.00 18.71
N ALA A 199 -11.86 0.42 19.91
CA ALA A 199 -12.53 1.51 20.62
C ALA A 199 -12.47 2.81 19.80
N THR A 200 -11.30 3.12 19.23
CA THR A 200 -11.10 4.29 18.38
C THR A 200 -11.88 4.19 17.08
N LEU A 201 -11.82 3.02 16.41
CA LEU A 201 -12.55 2.79 15.16
C LEU A 201 -14.07 2.94 15.34
N ALA A 202 -14.60 2.44 16.45
CA ALA A 202 -16.02 2.54 16.78
C ALA A 202 -16.42 4.00 17.12
N LYS A 203 -15.63 4.68 17.95
CA LYS A 203 -15.88 6.07 18.38
C LYS A 203 -15.97 7.04 17.20
N HIS A 204 -15.09 6.87 16.20
CA HIS A 204 -14.98 7.77 15.05
C HIS A 204 -15.64 7.22 13.78
N ALA A 205 -16.40 6.13 13.89
CA ALA A 205 -17.15 5.51 12.80
C ALA A 205 -16.31 5.20 11.54
N TYR A 206 -15.10 4.66 11.74
CA TYR A 206 -14.22 4.27 10.64
C TYR A 206 -14.81 3.14 9.78
N ARG A 207 -14.78 3.32 8.46
CA ARG A 207 -15.39 2.42 7.47
C ARG A 207 -14.48 2.14 6.28
N CYS A 208 -14.70 0.99 5.64
CA CYS A 208 -14.17 0.68 4.31
C CYS A 208 -15.28 0.91 3.27
N SER A 209 -14.91 1.12 2.00
CA SER A 209 -15.89 1.11 0.90
C SER A 209 -16.51 -0.29 0.72
N PHE A 210 -15.72 -1.35 0.99
CA PHE A 210 -16.18 -2.73 1.03
C PHE A 210 -15.96 -3.30 2.43
N ASP A 211 -17.02 -3.77 3.08
CA ASP A 211 -16.94 -4.30 4.45
C ASP A 211 -16.01 -5.52 4.58
N LEU A 212 -15.91 -6.31 3.51
CA LEU A 212 -14.99 -7.46 3.43
C LEU A 212 -13.52 -7.05 3.60
N ASP A 213 -13.16 -5.81 3.24
CA ASP A 213 -11.80 -5.34 3.41
C ASP A 213 -11.47 -5.11 4.87
N ARG A 214 -12.45 -4.75 5.71
CA ARG A 214 -12.24 -4.26 7.10
C ARG A 214 -11.32 -5.15 7.92
N GLN A 215 -11.39 -6.47 7.76
CA GLN A 215 -10.56 -7.41 8.51
C GLN A 215 -9.06 -7.17 8.29
N TYR A 216 -8.64 -6.88 7.05
CA TYR A 216 -7.22 -6.70 6.72
C TYR A 216 -6.57 -5.49 7.40
N PRO A 217 -7.02 -4.23 7.19
CA PRO A 217 -6.40 -3.07 7.83
C PRO A 217 -6.59 -3.12 9.36
N THR A 218 -7.69 -3.66 9.87
CA THR A 218 -7.91 -3.78 11.33
C THR A 218 -6.87 -4.70 11.98
N SER A 219 -6.66 -5.91 11.43
CA SER A 219 -5.68 -6.87 11.97
C SER A 219 -4.25 -6.31 11.93
N ARG A 220 -3.89 -5.58 10.87
CA ARG A 220 -2.61 -4.90 10.73
C ARG A 220 -2.45 -3.75 11.72
N LEU A 221 -3.45 -2.88 11.84
CA LEU A 221 -3.46 -1.75 12.78
C LEU A 221 -3.27 -2.21 14.22
N GLU A 222 -4.02 -3.23 14.64
CA GLU A 222 -3.91 -3.75 16.00
C GLU A 222 -2.53 -4.32 16.28
N LEU A 223 -1.98 -5.10 15.36
CA LEU A 223 -0.64 -5.63 15.52
C LEU A 223 0.40 -4.49 15.61
N LEU A 224 0.34 -3.50 14.71
CA LEU A 224 1.25 -2.34 14.74
C LEU A 224 1.18 -1.57 16.05
N VAL A 225 -0.04 -1.26 16.51
CA VAL A 225 -0.28 -0.53 17.76
C VAL A 225 0.23 -1.31 18.96
N LEU A 226 0.00 -2.63 19.00
CA LEU A 226 0.53 -3.50 20.06
C LEU A 226 2.05 -3.54 20.03
N LEU A 227 2.68 -3.74 18.87
CA LEU A 227 4.13 -3.77 18.75
C LEU A 227 4.75 -2.43 19.16
N ARG A 228 4.15 -1.30 18.75
CA ARG A 228 4.66 0.03 19.07
C ARG A 228 4.73 0.32 20.57
N ARG A 229 3.89 -0.32 21.39
CA ARG A 229 3.89 -0.17 22.85
C ARG A 229 5.11 -0.80 23.53
N PHE A 230 5.77 -1.77 22.87
CA PHE A 230 6.83 -2.55 23.48
C PHE A 230 8.16 -2.50 22.72
N PHE A 231 8.14 -2.07 21.46
CA PHE A 231 9.28 -2.15 20.55
C PHE A 231 9.62 -0.80 19.92
N ASP A 232 10.91 -0.63 19.62
CA ASP A 232 11.42 0.42 18.75
C ASP A 232 11.05 0.16 17.27
N ILE A 233 11.25 1.16 16.42
CA ILE A 233 10.89 1.11 15.01
C ILE A 233 11.62 -0.03 14.27
N ASP A 234 12.89 -0.29 14.55
CA ASP A 234 13.66 -1.31 13.84
C ASP A 234 13.14 -2.71 14.17
N SER A 235 12.82 -2.95 15.43
CA SER A 235 12.18 -4.18 15.90
C SER A 235 10.79 -4.39 15.27
N ILE A 236 9.96 -3.33 15.23
CA ILE A 236 8.65 -3.37 14.56
C ILE A 236 8.81 -3.73 13.08
N ARG A 237 9.73 -3.06 12.37
CA ARG A 237 9.98 -3.31 10.94
C ARG A 237 10.39 -4.76 10.69
N LYS A 238 11.31 -5.32 11.48
CA LYS A 238 11.74 -6.73 11.35
C LYS A 238 10.57 -7.70 11.49
N ILE A 239 9.72 -7.51 12.50
CA ILE A 239 8.53 -8.34 12.73
C ILE A 239 7.54 -8.17 11.56
N MET A 240 7.23 -6.93 11.18
CA MET A 240 6.25 -6.64 10.13
C MET A 240 6.71 -7.07 8.74
N ASP A 241 8.01 -7.04 8.45
CA ASP A 241 8.59 -7.59 7.22
C ASP A 241 8.42 -9.11 7.21
N HIS A 242 8.68 -9.78 8.33
CA HIS A 242 8.45 -11.22 8.42
C HIS A 242 6.96 -11.56 8.16
N VAL A 243 6.05 -10.84 8.82
CA VAL A 243 4.59 -10.98 8.63
C VAL A 243 4.18 -10.73 7.17
N THR A 244 4.85 -9.80 6.48
CA THR A 244 4.51 -9.43 5.10
C THR A 244 5.01 -10.48 4.10
N TRP A 245 6.27 -10.91 4.23
CA TRP A 245 6.94 -11.71 3.22
C TRP A 245 6.74 -13.22 3.39
N PHE A 246 6.60 -13.71 4.63
CA PHE A 246 6.55 -15.15 4.88
C PHE A 246 5.14 -15.63 5.24
N ARG A 247 4.73 -16.72 4.57
CA ARG A 247 3.53 -17.49 4.91
C ARG A 247 3.85 -18.56 5.95
N VAL A 248 4.32 -18.15 7.13
CA VAL A 248 4.46 -19.06 8.27
C VAL A 248 3.07 -19.36 8.83
N SER A 249 2.75 -20.64 8.92
CA SER A 249 1.64 -21.18 9.71
C SER A 249 2.12 -21.43 11.14
N GLY A 250 1.32 -21.03 12.14
CA GLY A 250 1.65 -21.22 13.55
C GLY A 250 2.41 -20.05 14.18
N THR A 251 2.95 -20.30 15.38
CA THR A 251 3.62 -19.29 16.21
C THR A 251 5.01 -18.95 15.67
N GLN A 252 5.26 -17.66 15.51
CA GLN A 252 6.56 -17.08 15.19
C GLN A 252 7.24 -16.59 16.47
N TYR A 253 8.54 -16.84 16.59
CA TYR A 253 9.33 -16.45 17.76
C TYR A 253 10.33 -15.36 17.39
N TYR A 254 10.32 -14.28 18.16
CA TYR A 254 11.31 -13.22 18.15
C TYR A 254 11.83 -13.01 19.59
N PRO A 255 12.96 -12.33 19.80
CA PRO A 255 13.45 -12.05 21.15
C PRO A 255 12.36 -11.38 22.02
N GLY A 256 11.88 -12.11 23.04
CA GLY A 256 10.84 -11.64 23.97
C GLY A 256 9.41 -11.62 23.41
N VAL A 257 9.18 -12.16 22.21
CA VAL A 257 7.88 -12.13 21.52
C VAL A 257 7.49 -13.47 20.91
N GLU A 258 6.24 -13.85 21.11
CA GLU A 258 5.59 -14.92 20.36
C GLU A 258 4.40 -14.33 19.60
N LEU A 259 4.31 -14.58 18.30
CA LEU A 259 3.26 -14.04 17.44
C LEU A 259 2.56 -15.16 16.69
N ASN A 260 1.25 -15.31 16.87
CA ASN A 260 0.41 -16.14 16.02
C ASN A 260 -0.68 -15.27 15.36
N ARG A 261 -0.42 -14.84 14.14
CA ARG A 261 -1.30 -13.93 13.38
C ARG A 261 -2.65 -14.51 12.98
N TYR A 262 -2.75 -15.83 12.85
CA TYR A 262 -3.98 -16.49 12.44
C TYR A 262 -4.87 -16.84 13.63
N GLU A 263 -4.29 -16.97 14.82
CA GLU A 263 -5.02 -17.03 16.10
C GLU A 263 -5.24 -15.64 16.72
N GLY A 264 -4.55 -14.61 16.24
CA GLY A 264 -4.69 -13.26 16.74
C GLY A 264 -4.08 -13.08 18.12
N THR A 265 -2.93 -13.72 18.38
CA THR A 265 -2.26 -13.68 19.69
C THR A 265 -0.83 -13.14 19.57
N LEU A 266 -0.46 -12.31 20.54
CA LEU A 266 0.87 -11.75 20.72
C LEU A 266 1.27 -11.91 22.19
N VAL A 267 2.28 -12.72 22.48
CA VAL A 267 2.83 -12.86 23.83
C VAL A 267 4.09 -12.01 23.93
N VAL A 268 4.11 -11.05 24.85
CA VAL A 268 5.28 -10.20 25.12
C VAL A 268 5.64 -10.32 26.58
N ASN A 269 6.88 -10.74 26.88
CA ASN A 269 7.35 -10.95 28.26
C ASN A 269 6.39 -11.80 29.13
N GLY A 270 5.77 -12.83 28.53
CA GLY A 270 4.81 -13.73 29.19
C GLY A 270 3.38 -13.20 29.27
N ALA A 271 3.10 -11.95 28.89
CA ALA A 271 1.74 -11.41 28.84
C ALA A 271 1.11 -11.66 27.46
N MET A 272 -0.02 -12.37 27.42
CA MET A 272 -0.77 -12.63 26.19
C MET A 272 -1.72 -11.47 25.87
N LEU A 273 -1.58 -10.92 24.68
CA LEU A 273 -2.42 -9.88 24.08
C LEU A 273 -3.18 -10.47 22.90
N ARG A 274 -4.38 -9.97 22.64
CA ARG A 274 -5.23 -10.42 21.52
C ARG A 274 -5.45 -9.29 20.51
N PHE A 275 -5.54 -9.68 19.24
CA PHE A 275 -5.91 -8.83 18.12
C PHE A 275 -6.73 -9.62 17.10
N THR A 276 -7.31 -8.91 16.15
CA THR A 276 -8.13 -9.43 15.05
C THR A 276 -7.27 -10.35 14.19
N THR A 277 -7.77 -11.55 13.91
CA THR A 277 -7.03 -12.53 13.12
C THR A 277 -6.78 -12.04 11.69
N PHE A 278 -5.60 -12.35 11.17
CA PHE A 278 -5.25 -12.04 9.79
C PHE A 278 -6.10 -12.88 8.83
N PRO A 279 -6.53 -12.33 7.68
CA PRO A 279 -7.24 -13.11 6.69
C PRO A 279 -6.35 -14.22 6.12
N GLN A 280 -6.93 -15.41 5.97
CA GLN A 280 -6.30 -16.53 5.28
C GLN A 280 -6.64 -16.46 3.79
N TRP A 281 -5.64 -16.14 2.96
CA TRP A 281 -5.79 -16.01 1.52
C TRP A 281 -5.75 -17.40 0.88
N GLY A 282 -6.93 -18.01 0.69
CA GLY A 282 -7.10 -19.35 0.12
C GLY A 282 -8.53 -19.90 0.18
N ASP A 283 -9.35 -19.43 1.12
CA ASP A 283 -10.67 -20.01 1.42
C ASP A 283 -11.86 -19.24 0.81
N GLY A 284 -11.74 -18.72 -0.41
CA GLY A 284 -12.91 -18.10 -1.06
C GLY A 284 -13.23 -16.66 -0.63
N LYS A 285 -12.75 -16.19 0.54
CA LYS A 285 -13.16 -14.90 1.15
C LYS A 285 -12.97 -13.65 0.28
N TYR A 286 -12.02 -13.69 -0.66
CA TYR A 286 -11.80 -12.60 -1.62
C TYR A 286 -11.88 -13.07 -3.09
N SER A 287 -12.08 -14.36 -3.34
CA SER A 287 -12.04 -14.90 -4.69
C SER A 287 -13.40 -15.02 -5.36
N GLN A 288 -14.53 -14.90 -4.65
CA GLN A 288 -15.86 -14.74 -5.25
C GLN A 288 -16.79 -14.04 -4.25
N ALA A 289 -17.11 -12.78 -4.51
CA ALA A 289 -18.36 -12.20 -4.06
C ALA A 289 -19.01 -11.54 -5.28
N ASN A 290 -20.08 -12.16 -5.74
CA ASN A 290 -20.98 -11.67 -6.78
C ASN A 290 -21.24 -10.16 -6.59
N CYS A 291 -20.63 -9.34 -7.44
CA CYS A 291 -21.07 -7.96 -7.66
C CYS A 291 -22.01 -8.00 -8.87
N LEU A 292 -23.30 -8.24 -8.58
CA LEU A 292 -24.39 -7.63 -9.32
C LEU A 292 -24.79 -6.35 -8.59
#